data_AF-A0A9P6HDI4-F1
#
_entry.id   AF-A0A9P6HDI4-F1
#
_cell.length_a   1.000
_cell.length_b   1.000
_cell.length_c   1.000
_cell.angle_alpha   90.00
_cell.angle_beta   90.00
_cell.angle_gamma   90.00
#
_symmetry.space_group_name_H-M   'P 1'
#
loop_
_entity.id
_entity.type
_entity.pdbx_description
1 polymer ?
#
loop_
_entity_poly.entity_id
_entity_poly.type
_entity_poly.pdbx_seq_one_letter_code
_entity_poly.pdbx_strand_id
1 'polypeptide(L)' 'MMSSQQQQMYPQQQQYPVPDSAEPITPRRTPMACQFCRGRKIKCDGRSTCANCNRRNIPCVYVPVAAQGK' A
#
# COMPACT_ATOMS: atom_id res chain seq x y z
N MET A 1 -51.53 -1.30 -37.27
CA MET A 1 -50.19 -0.68 -37.44
C MET A 1 -49.26 -1.15 -36.33
N MET A 2 -49.04 -2.46 -36.20
CA MET A 2 -48.15 -3.04 -35.17
C MET A 2 -47.29 -4.10 -35.84
N SER A 3 -45.99 -3.85 -35.94
CA SER A 3 -44.91 -4.78 -36.32
C SER A 3 -43.62 -3.93 -36.29
N SER A 4 -42.79 -4.02 -35.25
CA SER A 4 -41.72 -5.02 -35.04
C SER A 4 -40.37 -4.52 -35.58
N GLN A 5 -39.31 -4.77 -34.80
CA GLN A 5 -37.88 -4.50 -35.06
C GLN A 5 -37.46 -3.08 -34.64
N GLN A 6 -36.43 -2.86 -33.81
CA GLN A 6 -35.15 -3.55 -33.78
C GLN A 6 -34.52 -3.47 -32.38
N GLN A 7 -34.11 -4.63 -31.90
CA GLN A 7 -33.25 -4.83 -30.75
C GLN A 7 -31.79 -4.51 -31.15
N GLN A 8 -30.96 -4.26 -30.13
CA GLN A 8 -29.50 -4.52 -30.10
C GLN A 8 -28.59 -3.48 -30.76
N MET A 9 -28.02 -2.60 -29.93
CA MET A 9 -26.60 -2.23 -30.00
C MET A 9 -26.11 -1.94 -28.58
N TYR A 10 -25.76 -2.98 -27.83
CA TYR A 10 -24.83 -2.84 -26.71
C TYR A 10 -23.43 -2.98 -27.30
N PRO A 11 -22.52 -2.01 -27.10
CA PRO A 11 -21.16 -2.17 -27.56
C PRO A 11 -20.50 -3.31 -26.77
N GLN A 12 -19.86 -4.19 -27.53
CA GLN A 12 -19.17 -5.39 -27.13
C GLN A 12 -18.28 -5.14 -25.90
N GLN A 13 -18.54 -5.90 -24.84
CA GLN A 13 -17.74 -5.93 -23.62
C GLN A 13 -16.30 -6.23 -23.98
N GLN A 14 -15.42 -5.25 -23.83
CA GLN A 14 -13.99 -5.45 -24.02
C GLN A 14 -13.47 -6.24 -22.82
N GLN A 15 -13.19 -7.52 -23.06
CA GLN A 15 -12.62 -8.44 -22.08
C GLN A 15 -11.18 -8.00 -21.79
N TYR A 16 -10.97 -7.28 -20.69
CA TYR A 16 -9.64 -6.97 -20.19
C TYR A 16 -8.98 -8.29 -19.74
N PRO A 17 -7.76 -8.61 -20.17
CA PRO A 17 -7.04 -9.77 -19.66
C PRO A 17 -6.89 -9.58 -18.16
N VAL A 18 -7.56 -10.43 -17.37
CA VAL A 18 -7.28 -10.56 -15.96
C VAL A 18 -5.86 -11.12 -15.85
N PRO A 19 -4.89 -10.39 -15.27
CA PRO A 19 -3.60 -10.99 -14.98
C PRO A 19 -3.84 -12.08 -13.92
N ASP A 20 -3.89 -13.32 -14.39
CA ASP A 20 -3.75 -14.53 -13.60
C ASP A 20 -2.45 -14.39 -12.80
N SER A 21 -2.50 -14.51 -11.48
CA SER A 21 -1.40 -14.22 -10.54
C SER A 21 -1.27 -12.78 -10.03
N ALA A 22 -2.39 -12.09 -9.75
CA ALA A 22 -2.39 -11.10 -8.68
C ALA A 22 -2.30 -11.82 -7.33
N GLU A 23 -1.17 -12.48 -7.04
CA GLU A 23 -0.84 -12.83 -5.66
C GLU A 23 -0.97 -11.53 -4.86
N PRO A 24 -1.72 -11.52 -3.75
CA PRO A 24 -1.80 -10.33 -2.93
C PRO A 24 -0.37 -10.02 -2.51
N ILE A 25 0.20 -8.94 -3.07
CA ILE A 25 1.45 -8.36 -2.61
C ILE A 25 1.11 -7.88 -1.20
N THR A 26 1.19 -8.78 -0.22
CA THR A 26 0.98 -8.44 1.17
C THR A 26 2.04 -7.40 1.44
N PRO A 27 1.66 -6.12 1.62
CA PRO A 27 2.65 -5.09 1.85
C PRO A 27 3.35 -5.53 3.13
N ARG A 28 4.67 -5.76 3.05
CA ARG A 28 5.43 -6.20 4.22
C ARG A 28 5.14 -5.20 5.32
N ARG A 29 4.30 -5.60 6.27
CA ARG A 29 3.86 -4.70 7.34
C ARG A 29 5.11 -4.36 8.11
N THR A 30 5.34 -3.06 8.30
CA THR A 30 6.50 -2.59 9.04
C THR A 30 6.30 -3.02 10.48
N PRO A 31 7.08 -4.00 10.99
CA PRO A 31 6.78 -4.62 12.29
C PRO A 31 6.95 -3.61 13.42
N MET A 32 7.74 -2.56 13.18
CA MET A 32 8.01 -1.51 14.13
C MET A 32 8.35 -0.19 13.42
N ALA A 33 7.88 0.93 13.97
CA ALA A 33 8.31 2.26 13.57
C ALA A 33 9.70 2.61 14.15
N CYS A 34 10.53 3.34 13.40
CA CYS A 34 11.80 3.86 13.92
C CYS A 34 11.59 4.75 15.16
N GLN A 35 12.62 4.96 15.98
CA GLN A 35 12.54 5.76 17.21
C GLN A 35 11.96 7.15 16.98
N PHE A 36 12.40 7.84 15.91
CA PHE A 36 11.89 9.16 15.57
C PHE A 36 10.38 9.15 15.28
N CYS A 37 9.93 8.26 14.39
CA CYS A 37 8.52 8.16 14.03
C CYS A 37 7.67 7.70 15.21
N ARG A 38 8.19 6.80 16.05
CA ARG A 38 7.55 6.30 17.27
C ARG A 38 7.37 7.43 18.29
N GLY A 39 8.42 8.20 18.59
CA GLY A 39 8.38 9.33 19.53
C GLY A 39 7.46 10.45 19.05
N ARG A 40 7.37 10.68 17.72
CA ARG A 40 6.46 11.65 17.13
C ARG A 40 5.05 11.12 16.82
N LYS A 41 4.78 9.84 17.08
CA LYS A 41 3.50 9.17 16.80
C LYS A 41 3.04 9.34 15.35
N ILE A 42 3.96 9.28 14.39
CA ILE A 42 3.69 9.37 12.95
C ILE A 42 3.92 8.03 12.24
N LYS A 43 3.31 7.86 11.06
CA LYS A 43 3.48 6.66 10.24
C LYS A 43 4.93 6.48 9.79
N CYS A 44 5.43 5.24 9.91
CA CYS A 44 6.79 4.87 9.50
C CYS A 44 6.75 3.85 8.35
N ASP A 45 7.53 4.10 7.30
CA ASP A 45 7.60 3.25 6.10
C ASP A 45 8.50 2.01 6.26
N GLY A 46 9.22 1.88 7.38
CA GLY A 46 9.99 0.66 7.74
C GLY A 46 11.11 0.25 6.78
N ARG A 47 11.49 1.10 5.83
CA ARG A 47 12.71 0.93 5.00
C ARG A 47 13.97 1.11 5.85
N SER A 48 15.14 0.77 5.31
CA SER A 48 16.46 1.00 5.94
C SER A 48 16.56 2.41 6.54
N THR A 49 16.21 3.43 5.73
CA THR A 49 15.91 4.79 6.17
C THR A 49 14.47 5.12 5.77
N CYS A 50 13.58 5.37 6.75
CA CYS A 50 12.20 5.71 6.43
C CYS A 50 12.10 7.07 5.70
N ALA A 51 11.02 7.31 4.95
CA ALA A 51 10.92 8.52 4.12
C ALA A 51 10.91 9.81 4.95
N ASN A 52 10.45 9.74 6.21
CA ASN A 52 10.45 10.87 7.13
C ASN A 52 11.85 11.22 7.63
N CYS A 53 12.66 10.21 7.99
CA CYS A 53 14.04 10.43 8.40
C CYS A 53 14.91 10.86 7.22
N ASN A 54 14.71 10.26 6.04
CA ASN A 54 15.43 10.63 4.83
C ASN A 54 15.19 12.10 4.44
N ARG A 55 13.94 12.54 4.40
CA ARG A 55 13.60 13.94 4.06
C ARG A 55 14.15 14.97 5.05
N ARG A 56 14.35 14.56 6.31
CA ARG A 56 14.89 15.43 7.38
C ARG A 56 16.40 15.28 7.54
N ASN A 57 17.02 14.35 6.81
CA ASN A 57 18.43 14.00 6.91
C ASN A 57 18.89 13.70 8.36
N ILE A 58 18.05 12.97 9.12
CA ILE A 58 18.31 12.58 10.51
C ILE A 58 18.57 11.07 10.64
N PRO A 59 19.24 10.62 11.72
CA PRO A 59 19.43 9.19 11.97
C PRO A 59 18.09 8.44 12.07
N CYS A 60 17.97 7.35 11.31
CA CYS A 60 16.83 6.44 11.34
C CYS A 60 17.21 5.18 12.12
N VAL A 61 16.89 5.15 13.41
CA VAL A 61 17.25 4.02 14.29
C VAL A 61 16.01 3.22 14.66
N TYR A 62 16.05 1.91 14.47
CA TYR A 62 15.03 0.98 14.93
C TYR A 62 15.55 0.27 16.18
N VAL A 63 14.94 0.53 17.34
CA VAL A 63 15.35 -0.08 18.62
C VAL A 63 14.26 -1.02 19.12
N PRO A 64 14.53 -2.32 19.30
CA PRO A 64 13.52 -3.29 19.71
C PRO A 64 12.88 -2.91 21.04
N VAL A 65 11.59 -3.23 21.21
CA VAL A 65 10.80 -2.82 22.37
C VAL A 65 11.36 -3.38 23.68
N ALA A 66 12.01 -4.55 23.64
CA ALA A 66 12.68 -5.16 24.79
C ALA A 66 13.86 -4.35 25.34
N ALA A 67 14.47 -3.49 24.52
CA ALA A 67 15.58 -2.62 24.93
C ALA A 67 15.11 -1.26 25.45
N GLN A 68 13.80 -0.96 25.37
CA GLN A 68 13.24 0.33 25.79
C GLN A 68 12.70 0.23 27.22
N GLY A 69 13.61 0.06 28.17
CA GLY A 69 13.48 0.49 29.57
C GLY A 69 12.32 -0.06 30.42
N LYS A 70 12.70 -0.72 31.52
CA LYS A 70 11.98 -0.58 32.79
C LYS A 70 12.07 0.85 33.31
#